data_AF-A0A366EGF5-F1
#
_entry.id   AF-A0A366EGF5-F1
#
_cell.length_a   1.000
_cell.length_b   1.000
_cell.length_c   1.000
_cell.angle_alpha   90.00
_cell.angle_beta   90.00
_cell.angle_gamma   90.00
#
_symmetry.space_group_name_H-M   'P 1'
#
loop_
_entity.id
_entity.type
_entity.pdbx_description
1 polymer ?
#
loop_
_entity_poly.entity_id
_entity_poly.type
_entity_poly.pdbx_seq_one_letter_code
_entity_poly.pdbx_strand_id
1 'polypeptide(L)'
;MAILLFLLLIFGNYIITWKQISVNTAVLILFIASSLFLTSSKRRISLFVICLFVAHVYAGLRCFEVVTPVWFFLPKTLLYGGVFVVIISFLSKKLIDKLIIVCLSIIIGEAIFMATVYSINWDIIIGAPDLLLLLTVLSAIILCHHLGIEIKRKLQDILHVIEQQNKRWTNE
;
A
#
# COMPACT_ATOMS: atom_id res chain seq x y z
N MET A 1 -13.11 11.90 -2.38
CA MET A 1 -13.13 10.41 -2.25
C MET A 1 -14.03 9.78 -3.30
N ALA A 2 -15.35 10.04 -3.34
CA ALA A 2 -16.26 9.44 -4.32
C ALA A 2 -15.88 9.70 -5.79
N ILE A 3 -15.48 10.93 -6.13
CA ILE A 3 -15.02 11.31 -7.48
C ILE A 3 -13.76 10.53 -7.89
N LEU A 4 -12.85 10.26 -6.94
CA LEU A 4 -11.62 9.51 -7.20
C LEU A 4 -11.93 8.05 -7.52
N LEU A 5 -12.84 7.44 -6.76
CA LEU A 5 -13.33 6.08 -6.96
C LEU A 5 -14.00 5.92 -8.33
N PHE A 6 -14.80 6.91 -8.71
CA PHE A 6 -15.47 6.95 -10.02
C PHE A 6 -14.45 7.08 -11.16
N LEU A 7 -13.43 7.94 -11.01
CA LEU A 7 -12.33 8.04 -11.97
C LEU A 7 -11.57 6.71 -12.12
N LEU A 8 -11.27 6.03 -11.00
CA LEU A 8 -10.58 4.74 -11.00
C LEU A 8 -11.37 3.64 -11.71
N LEU A 9 -12.70 3.65 -11.56
CA LEU A 9 -13.59 2.70 -12.23
C LEU A 9 -13.64 2.92 -13.74
N ILE A 10 -13.69 4.17 -14.19
CA ILE A 10 -13.73 4.50 -15.62
C ILE A 10 -12.39 4.23 -16.30
N PHE A 11 -11.29 4.61 -15.65
CA PHE A 11 -9.94 4.53 -16.22
C PHE A 11 -9.17 3.26 -15.84
N GLY A 12 -9.83 2.29 -15.18
CA GLY A 12 -9.21 1.04 -14.71
C GLY A 12 -8.59 0.17 -15.81
N ASN A 13 -9.21 0.19 -16.99
CA ASN A 13 -8.86 -0.67 -18.13
C ASN A 13 -8.13 0.07 -19.26
N TYR A 14 -7.91 1.37 -19.13
CA TYR A 14 -7.25 2.15 -20.19
C TYR A 14 -5.74 2.10 -20.02
N ILE A 15 -5.06 1.60 -21.07
CA ILE A 15 -3.61 1.55 -21.14
C ILE A 15 -3.17 2.58 -22.17
N ILE A 16 -2.34 3.54 -21.75
CA ILE A 16 -1.68 4.47 -22.66
C ILE A 16 -0.33 3.87 -23.00
N THR A 17 -0.15 3.52 -24.27
CA THR A 17 1.12 3.01 -24.80
C THR A 17 1.86 4.15 -25.52
N TRP A 18 3.07 4.48 -25.05
CA TRP A 18 3.96 5.41 -25.72
C TRP A 18 5.30 4.73 -26.03
N LYS A 19 5.57 4.47 -27.31
CA LYS A 19 6.72 3.69 -27.79
C LYS A 19 6.77 2.30 -27.15
N GLN A 20 7.72 2.06 -26.24
CA GLN A 20 7.94 0.79 -25.51
C GLN A 20 7.42 0.85 -24.07
N ILE A 21 6.79 1.95 -23.66
CA ILE A 21 6.31 2.16 -22.30
C ILE A 21 4.78 2.10 -22.34
N SER A 22 4.23 1.07 -21.71
CA SER A 22 2.80 0.92 -21.52
C SER A 22 2.45 1.28 -20.08
N VAL A 23 1.60 2.30 -19.88
CA VAL A 23 1.19 2.75 -18.54
C VAL A 23 -0.32 2.68 -18.39
N ASN A 24 -0.78 2.04 -17.33
CA ASN A 24 -2.19 2.04 -16.97
C ASN A 24 -2.60 3.42 -16.41
N THR A 25 -3.67 4.01 -16.95
CA THR A 25 -4.19 5.30 -16.48
C THR A 25 -4.65 5.29 -15.03
N ALA A 26 -5.11 4.14 -14.52
CA ALA A 26 -5.47 3.99 -13.11
C ALA A 26 -4.28 4.28 -12.17
N VAL A 27 -3.07 3.86 -12.57
CA VAL A 27 -1.85 4.12 -11.80
C VAL A 27 -1.48 5.59 -11.81
N LEU A 28 -1.65 6.28 -12.94
CA LEU A 28 -1.43 7.74 -13.01
C LEU A 28 -2.38 8.50 -12.10
N ILE A 29 -3.67 8.12 -12.09
CA ILE A 29 -4.67 8.73 -11.22
C ILE A 29 -4.32 8.47 -9.75
N LEU A 30 -3.95 7.24 -9.39
CA LEU A 30 -3.51 6.88 -8.03
C LEU A 30 -2.27 7.65 -7.61
N PHE A 31 -1.32 7.86 -8.52
CA PHE A 31 -0.11 8.63 -8.26
C PHE A 31 -0.43 10.09 -7.96
N ILE A 32 -1.23 10.74 -8.82
CA ILE A 32 -1.64 12.13 -8.63
C ILE A 32 -2.42 12.28 -7.32
N ALA A 33 -3.36 11.39 -7.05
CA ALA A 33 -4.14 11.42 -5.82
C ALA A 33 -3.26 11.27 -4.58
N SER A 34 -2.39 10.25 -4.55
CA SER A 34 -1.50 9.99 -3.43
C SER A 34 -0.52 11.13 -3.20
N SER A 35 -0.03 11.76 -4.27
CA SER A 35 0.82 12.95 -4.20
C SER A 35 0.08 14.16 -3.63
N LEU A 36 -1.15 14.44 -4.08
CA LEU A 36 -1.96 15.52 -3.52
C LEU A 36 -2.22 15.30 -2.01
N PHE A 37 -2.56 14.08 -1.60
CA PHE A 37 -2.73 13.75 -0.19
C PHE A 37 -1.42 13.89 0.62
N LEU A 38 -0.28 13.53 0.04
CA LEU A 38 1.04 13.72 0.65
C LEU A 38 1.33 15.20 0.91
N THR A 39 1.03 16.08 -0.06
CA THR A 39 1.27 17.53 0.10
C THR A 39 0.43 18.18 1.20
N SER A 40 -0.75 17.62 1.48
CA SER A 40 -1.64 18.09 2.54
C SER A 40 -1.19 17.65 3.95
N SER A 41 -0.26 16.71 4.06
CA SER A 41 0.23 16.22 5.35
C SER A 41 1.29 17.13 5.97
N LYS A 42 1.17 17.40 7.28
CA LYS A 42 2.15 18.19 8.04
C LYS A 42 3.57 17.59 8.02
N ARG A 43 3.69 16.28 7.77
CA ARG A 43 4.98 15.54 7.74
C ARG A 43 5.42 15.17 6.31
N ARG A 44 5.08 16.01 5.31
CA ARG A 44 5.31 15.73 3.88
C ARG A 44 6.73 15.25 3.53
N ILE A 45 7.78 15.89 4.07
CA ILE A 45 9.17 15.55 3.74
C ILE A 45 9.53 14.17 4.31
N SER A 46 9.21 13.92 5.59
CA SER A 46 9.49 12.63 6.22
C SER A 46 8.72 11.49 5.53
N LEU A 47 7.45 11.71 5.20
CA LEU A 47 6.66 10.73 4.45
C LEU A 47 7.22 10.48 3.05
N PHE A 48 7.69 11.53 2.36
CA PHE A 48 8.31 11.37 1.04
C PHE A 48 9.59 10.53 1.10
N VAL A 49 10.48 10.80 2.06
CA VAL A 49 11.71 10.00 2.26
C VAL A 49 11.37 8.55 2.59
N ILE A 50 10.37 8.32 3.44
CA ILE A 50 9.86 6.99 3.73
C ILE A 50 9.35 6.31 2.45
N CYS A 51 8.58 7.02 1.62
CA CYS A 51 8.07 6.46 0.37
C CYS A 51 9.22 6.06 -0.57
N LEU A 52 10.26 6.89 -0.68
CA LEU A 52 11.44 6.56 -1.49
C LEU A 52 12.17 5.34 -0.96
N PHE A 53 12.35 5.21 0.36
CA PHE A 53 12.98 4.05 0.97
C PHE A 53 12.18 2.77 0.68
N VAL A 54 10.87 2.79 0.91
CA VAL A 54 9.99 1.64 0.66
C VAL A 54 9.91 1.32 -0.84
N ALA A 55 9.97 2.33 -1.71
CA ALA A 55 10.01 2.14 -3.16
C ALA A 55 11.27 1.38 -3.61
N HIS A 56 12.43 1.67 -3.02
CA HIS A 56 13.66 0.93 -3.31
C HIS A 56 13.58 -0.51 -2.81
N VAL A 57 12.99 -0.75 -1.63
CA VAL A 57 12.75 -2.11 -1.13
C VAL A 57 11.86 -2.89 -2.10
N TYR A 58 10.79 -2.27 -2.60
CA TYR A 58 9.92 -2.88 -3.60
C TYR A 58 10.64 -3.19 -4.91
N ALA A 59 11.37 -2.22 -5.47
CA ALA A 59 12.14 -2.42 -6.69
C ALA A 59 13.17 -3.54 -6.53
N GLY A 60 13.85 -3.59 -5.37
CA GLY A 60 14.77 -4.66 -5.01
C GLY A 60 14.08 -6.04 -4.95
N LEU A 61 12.90 -6.13 -4.35
CA LEU A 61 12.13 -7.38 -4.32
C LEU A 61 11.63 -7.80 -5.71
N ARG A 62 11.30 -6.86 -6.60
CA ARG A 62 10.99 -7.14 -8.02
C ARG A 62 12.22 -7.60 -8.80
N CYS A 63 13.39 -6.99 -8.58
CA CYS A 63 14.64 -7.49 -9.16
C CYS A 63 14.99 -8.89 -8.63
N PHE A 64 14.75 -9.14 -7.35
CA PHE A 64 14.93 -10.47 -6.76
C PHE A 64 13.96 -11.50 -7.36
N GLU A 65 12.76 -11.05 -7.77
CA GLU A 65 11.78 -11.88 -8.49
C GLU A 65 12.30 -12.45 -9.78
N VAL A 66 13.01 -11.62 -10.50
CA VAL A 66 13.61 -11.98 -11.76
C VAL A 66 14.74 -13.00 -11.60
N VAL A 67 15.55 -12.87 -10.55
CA VAL A 67 16.82 -13.61 -10.42
C VAL A 67 16.65 -14.97 -9.74
N THR A 68 15.68 -15.13 -8.84
CA THR A 68 15.58 -16.32 -7.98
C THR A 68 14.28 -17.10 -8.20
N PRO A 69 14.29 -18.45 -8.17
CA PRO A 69 13.09 -19.26 -8.39
C PRO A 69 12.23 -19.45 -7.12
N VAL A 70 12.39 -18.62 -6.09
CA VAL A 70 11.70 -18.79 -4.79
C VAL A 70 10.16 -18.74 -4.92
N TRP A 71 9.66 -18.12 -5.98
CA TRP A 71 8.23 -17.95 -6.30
C TRP A 71 7.50 -19.24 -6.64
N PHE A 72 8.22 -20.33 -6.94
CA PHE A 72 7.60 -21.65 -7.13
C PHE A 72 6.93 -22.16 -5.85
N PHE A 73 7.43 -21.75 -4.69
CA PHE A 73 6.95 -22.23 -3.39
C PHE A 73 6.09 -21.21 -2.65
N LEU A 74 6.25 -19.92 -2.95
CA LEU A 74 5.55 -18.86 -2.22
C LEU A 74 4.92 -17.85 -3.20
N PRO A 75 3.59 -17.61 -3.12
CA PRO A 75 2.94 -16.67 -4.00
C PRO A 75 3.44 -15.25 -3.72
N LYS A 76 3.78 -14.55 -4.81
CA LYS A 76 4.34 -13.20 -4.79
C LYS A 76 3.58 -12.22 -3.91
N THR A 77 2.25 -12.27 -3.95
CA THR A 77 1.36 -11.40 -3.17
C THR A 77 1.54 -11.58 -1.66
N LEU A 78 1.81 -12.80 -1.18
CA LEU A 78 2.06 -13.04 0.25
C LEU A 78 3.44 -12.53 0.66
N LEU A 79 4.47 -12.72 -0.17
CA LEU A 79 5.83 -12.24 0.12
C LEU A 79 5.88 -10.71 0.16
N TYR A 80 5.40 -10.05 -0.91
CA TYR A 80 5.30 -8.58 -0.95
C TYR A 80 4.40 -8.08 0.18
N GLY A 81 3.25 -8.72 0.37
CA GLY A 81 2.29 -8.43 1.42
C GLY A 81 2.92 -8.39 2.82
N GLY A 82 3.59 -9.49 3.19
CA GLY A 82 4.22 -9.64 4.50
C GLY A 82 5.31 -8.60 4.75
N VAL A 83 6.24 -8.44 3.80
CA VAL A 83 7.34 -7.47 3.95
C VAL A 83 6.82 -6.05 4.09
N PHE A 84 5.86 -5.65 3.24
CA PHE A 84 5.27 -4.31 3.30
C PHE A 84 4.51 -4.07 4.59
N VAL A 85 3.69 -5.01 5.03
CA VAL A 85 2.88 -4.88 6.25
C VAL A 85 3.78 -4.69 7.47
N VAL A 86 4.88 -5.45 7.56
CA VAL A 86 5.87 -5.30 8.63
C VAL A 86 6.48 -3.91 8.59
N ILE A 87 7.05 -3.49 7.46
CA ILE A 87 7.72 -2.19 7.32
C ILE A 87 6.74 -1.05 7.64
N ILE A 88 5.56 -1.04 7.04
CA ILE A 88 4.57 0.03 7.21
C ILE A 88 4.03 0.09 8.64
N SER A 89 3.96 -1.05 9.35
CA SER A 89 3.53 -1.08 10.74
C SER A 89 4.51 -0.36 11.68
N PHE A 90 5.80 -0.36 11.35
CA PHE A 90 6.82 0.40 12.10
C PHE A 90 6.89 1.88 11.69
N LEU A 91 6.65 2.21 10.42
CA LEU A 91 6.95 3.54 9.88
C LEU A 91 5.85 4.58 10.12
N SER A 92 4.58 4.19 10.25
CA SER A 92 3.49 5.15 10.51
C SER A 92 2.40 4.62 11.44
N LYS A 93 1.78 5.52 12.21
CA LYS A 93 0.64 5.21 13.10
C LYS A 93 -0.71 5.53 12.46
N LYS A 94 -0.77 6.52 11.57
CA LYS A 94 -2.03 6.99 10.98
C LYS A 94 -2.39 6.15 9.76
N LEU A 95 -3.65 5.72 9.68
CA LEU A 95 -4.16 4.90 8.57
C LEU A 95 -3.92 5.58 7.20
N ILE A 96 -4.25 6.87 7.09
CA ILE A 96 -4.09 7.63 5.85
C ILE A 96 -2.63 7.67 5.40
N ASP A 97 -1.70 7.94 6.33
CA ASP A 97 -0.27 7.96 6.02
C ASP A 97 0.21 6.57 5.56
N LYS A 98 -0.26 5.48 6.17
CA LYS A 98 0.06 4.11 5.73
C LYS A 98 -0.40 3.84 4.30
N LEU A 99 -1.63 4.23 3.96
CA LEU A 99 -2.18 4.07 2.62
C LEU A 99 -1.42 4.90 1.57
N ILE A 100 -1.06 6.15 1.90
CA ILE A 100 -0.23 6.99 1.03
C ILE A 100 1.12 6.33 0.79
N ILE A 101 1.78 5.84 1.85
CA ILE A 101 3.08 5.17 1.74
C ILE A 101 2.96 3.97 0.81
N VAL A 102 1.97 3.09 0.99
CA VAL A 102 1.78 1.90 0.14
C VAL A 102 1.63 2.31 -1.32
N CYS A 103 0.64 3.17 -1.61
CA CYS A 103 0.30 3.54 -2.98
C CYS A 103 1.47 4.23 -3.67
N LEU A 104 2.07 5.24 -3.04
CA LEU A 104 3.13 6.00 -3.67
C LEU A 104 4.42 5.18 -3.82
N SER A 105 4.77 4.37 -2.80
CA SER A 105 6.01 3.57 -2.83
C SER A 105 5.97 2.48 -3.88
N ILE A 106 4.83 1.80 -4.06
CA ILE A 106 4.70 0.75 -5.09
C ILE A 106 4.75 1.37 -6.48
N ILE A 107 4.08 2.50 -6.71
CA ILE A 107 4.09 3.16 -8.02
C ILE A 107 5.50 3.68 -8.36
N ILE A 108 6.16 4.36 -7.42
CA ILE A 108 7.55 4.83 -7.62
C ILE A 108 8.49 3.64 -7.77
N GLY A 109 8.30 2.59 -6.98
CA GLY A 109 9.11 1.38 -7.03
C GLY A 109 8.98 0.65 -8.38
N GLU A 110 7.79 0.59 -8.95
CA GLU A 110 7.57 0.02 -10.30
C GLU A 110 8.29 0.88 -11.36
N ALA A 111 8.28 2.20 -11.22
CA ALA A 111 9.04 3.10 -12.11
C ALA A 111 10.56 2.89 -11.98
N ILE A 112 11.09 2.72 -10.76
CA ILE A 112 12.51 2.42 -10.52
C ILE A 112 12.89 1.06 -11.12
N PHE A 113 12.04 0.04 -10.92
CA PHE A 113 12.23 -1.29 -11.50
C PHE A 113 12.26 -1.22 -13.03
N MET A 114 11.29 -0.54 -13.64
CA MET A 114 11.26 -0.34 -15.09
C MET A 114 12.51 0.36 -15.59
N ALA A 115 12.94 1.45 -14.94
CA ALA A 115 14.15 2.17 -15.33
C ALA A 115 15.41 1.29 -15.25
N THR A 116 15.47 0.37 -14.29
CA THR A 116 16.58 -0.58 -14.12
C THR A 116 16.59 -1.61 -15.26
N VAL A 117 15.44 -2.18 -15.56
CA VAL A 117 15.29 -3.28 -16.53
C VAL A 117 15.20 -2.78 -17.97
N TYR A 118 14.91 -1.51 -18.20
CA TYR A 118 14.87 -0.89 -19.53
C TYR A 118 16.16 -1.15 -20.33
N SER A 119 17.31 -1.20 -19.65
CA SER A 119 18.61 -1.53 -20.25
C SER A 119 18.68 -2.92 -20.91
N ILE A 120 17.79 -3.83 -20.53
CA ILE A 120 17.73 -5.23 -20.97
C ILE A 120 16.63 -5.43 -22.04
N ASN A 121 15.92 -4.35 -22.45
CA ASN A 121 14.81 -4.38 -23.42
C ASN A 121 13.65 -5.32 -23.02
N TRP A 122 13.34 -5.48 -21.73
CA TRP A 122 12.09 -6.15 -21.36
C TRP A 122 10.90 -5.22 -21.51
N ASP A 123 9.89 -5.71 -22.23
CA ASP A 123 8.62 -5.05 -22.43
C ASP A 123 7.75 -5.25 -21.17
N ILE A 124 7.79 -4.26 -20.26
CA ILE A 124 7.09 -4.29 -18.99
C ILE A 124 6.02 -3.21 -18.99
N ILE A 125 4.79 -3.61 -18.65
CA ILE A 125 3.65 -2.72 -18.51
C ILE A 125 3.59 -2.17 -17.08
N ILE A 126 3.74 -0.85 -16.92
CA ILE A 126 3.54 -0.17 -15.64
C ILE A 126 2.05 -0.20 -15.30
N GLY A 127 1.71 -0.76 -14.14
CA GLY A 127 0.31 -0.89 -13.72
C GLY A 127 -0.39 -2.10 -14.31
N ALA A 128 0.35 -3.19 -14.50
CA ALA A 128 -0.21 -4.50 -14.77
C ALA A 128 -1.31 -4.86 -13.73
N PRO A 129 -2.30 -5.70 -14.09
CA PRO A 129 -3.38 -6.09 -13.18
C PRO A 129 -2.88 -6.64 -11.84
N ASP A 130 -1.75 -7.34 -11.85
CA ASP A 130 -1.10 -7.87 -10.66
C ASP A 130 -0.68 -6.78 -9.66
N LEU A 131 -0.25 -5.61 -10.14
CA LEU A 131 0.11 -4.47 -9.30
C LEU A 131 -1.12 -3.87 -8.62
N LEU A 132 -2.23 -3.74 -9.37
CA LEU A 132 -3.50 -3.25 -8.82
C LEU A 132 -4.07 -4.24 -7.80
N LEU A 133 -3.95 -5.54 -8.06
CA LEU A 133 -4.33 -6.59 -7.11
C LEU A 133 -3.46 -6.50 -5.84
N LEU A 134 -2.14 -6.34 -5.97
CA LEU A 134 -1.23 -6.17 -4.83
C LEU A 134 -1.59 -4.94 -4.00
N LEU A 135 -1.83 -3.79 -4.63
CA LEU A 135 -2.29 -2.57 -3.97
C LEU A 135 -3.59 -2.79 -3.21
N THR A 136 -4.55 -3.49 -3.83
CA THR A 136 -5.85 -3.78 -3.22
C THR A 136 -5.70 -4.68 -1.99
N VAL A 137 -4.90 -5.75 -2.10
CA VAL A 137 -4.62 -6.67 -1.00
C VAL A 137 -3.91 -5.96 0.15
N LEU A 138 -2.89 -5.16 -0.12
CA LEU A 138 -2.17 -4.40 0.90
C LEU A 138 -3.08 -3.38 1.61
N SER A 139 -3.89 -2.67 0.84
CA SER A 139 -4.88 -1.73 1.39
C SER A 139 -5.87 -2.45 2.30
N ALA A 140 -6.39 -3.60 1.87
CA ALA A 140 -7.31 -4.42 2.66
C ALA A 140 -6.65 -4.92 3.96
N ILE A 141 -5.42 -5.42 3.91
CA ILE A 141 -4.70 -5.88 5.11
C ILE A 141 -4.50 -4.72 6.11
N ILE A 142 -4.12 -3.54 5.63
CA ILE A 142 -3.92 -2.35 6.48
C ILE A 142 -5.24 -1.91 7.12
N LEU A 143 -6.34 -1.93 6.38
CA LEU A 143 -7.67 -1.61 6.89
C LEU A 143 -8.11 -2.64 7.94
N CYS A 144 -8.01 -3.93 7.65
CA CYS A 144 -8.34 -5.01 8.59
C CYS A 144 -7.51 -4.92 9.87
N HIS A 145 -6.20 -4.66 9.75
CA HIS A 145 -5.32 -4.46 10.90
C HIS A 145 -5.75 -3.25 11.73
N HIS A 146 -6.13 -2.13 11.10
CA HIS A 146 -6.61 -0.96 11.81
C HIS A 146 -7.93 -1.21 12.54
N LEU A 147 -8.90 -1.83 11.86
CA LEU A 147 -10.19 -2.20 12.44
C LEU A 147 -10.02 -3.18 13.61
N GLY A 148 -9.12 -4.16 13.49
CA GLY A 148 -8.82 -5.11 14.57
C GLY A 148 -8.30 -4.41 15.82
N ILE A 149 -7.43 -3.40 15.68
CA ILE A 149 -6.95 -2.60 16.80
C ILE A 149 -8.09 -1.79 17.42
N GLU A 150 -8.96 -1.21 16.60
CA GLU A 150 -10.06 -0.38 17.08
C GLU A 150 -11.13 -1.21 17.81
N ILE A 151 -11.46 -2.40 17.29
CA ILE A 151 -12.35 -3.36 17.95
C ILE A 151 -11.75 -3.80 19.29
N LYS A 152 -10.45 -4.13 19.33
CA LYS A 152 -9.77 -4.52 20.57
C LYS A 152 -9.84 -3.42 21.63
N ARG A 153 -9.66 -2.14 21.24
CA ARG A 153 -9.78 -1.00 22.16
C ARG A 153 -11.20 -0.86 22.69
N LYS A 154 -12.21 -0.88 21.81
CA LYS A 154 -13.62 -0.79 22.23
C LYS A 154 -14.03 -1.94 23.15
N LEU A 155 -13.54 -3.16 22.91
CA LEU A 155 -13.78 -4.30 23.79
C LEU A 155 -13.16 -4.09 25.19
N GLN A 156 -11.95 -3.53 25.26
CA GLN A 156 -11.31 -3.19 26.54
C GLN A 156 -12.10 -2.11 27.29
N ASP A 157 -12.59 -1.09 26.59
CA ASP A 157 -13.42 -0.03 27.18
C ASP A 157 -14.73 -0.60 27.75
N ILE A 158 -15.41 -1.47 26.99
CA ILE A 158 -16.64 -2.15 27.45
C ILE A 158 -16.36 -3.04 28.65
N LEU A 159 -15.28 -3.82 28.63
CA LEU A 159 -14.89 -4.70 29.74
C LEU A 159 -14.64 -3.88 31.01
N HIS A 160 -13.96 -2.74 30.89
CA HIS A 160 -13.68 -1.85 32.03
C HIS A 160 -14.97 -1.24 32.60
N VAL A 161 -15.95 -0.89 31.76
CA VAL A 161 -17.26 -0.42 32.21
C VAL A 161 -18.02 -1.50 32.96
N ILE A 162 -18.00 -2.75 32.46
CA ILE A 162 -18.65 -3.89 33.12
C ILE A 162 -18.00 -4.16 34.48
N GLU A 163 -16.66 -4.11 34.57
CA GLU A 163 -15.95 -4.31 35.83
C GLU A 163 -16.26 -3.22 36.86
N GLN A 164 -16.36 -1.97 36.42
CA GLN A 164 -16.77 -0.84 37.27
C GLN A 164 -18.21 -0.97 37.75
N GLN A 165 -19.12 -1.44 36.88
CA GLN A 165 -20.49 -1.72 37.28
C GLN A 165 -20.51 -2.85 38.31
N ASN A 166 -19.87 -4.00 38.05
CA ASN A 166 -19.88 -5.13 38.98
C ASN A 166 -19.34 -4.77 40.37
N LYS A 167 -18.27 -3.96 40.46
CA LYS A 167 -17.72 -3.47 41.74
C LYS A 167 -18.69 -2.59 42.55
N ARG A 168 -19.65 -1.90 41.91
CA ARG A 168 -20.67 -1.11 42.62
C ARG A 168 -21.70 -2.00 43.32
N TRP A 169 -22.07 -3.12 42.71
CA TRP A 169 -23.11 -4.03 43.25
C TRP A 169 -22.59 -4.91 44.39
N THR A 170 -21.27 -5.12 44.49
CA THR A 170 -20.65 -5.90 45.58
C THR A 170 -20.36 -5.09 46.85
N ASN A 171 -20.49 -3.77 46.81
CA ASN A 171 -20.22 -2.88 47.95
C ASN A 171 -21.51 -2.39 48.66
N GLU A 172 -22.68 -2.86 48.22
CA GLU A 172 -23.98 -2.75 48.92
C GLU A 172 -24.31 -4.10 49.57
#